data_AF-A0A7D5T0Q9-F1
#
_entry.id   AF-A0A7D5T0Q9-F1
#
_cell.length_a   1.000
_cell.length_b   1.000
_cell.length_c   1.000
_cell.angle_alpha   90.00
_cell.angle_beta   90.00
_cell.angle_gamma   90.00
#
_symmetry.space_group_name_H-M   'P 1'
#
loop_
_entity.id
_entity.type
_entity.pdbx_description
1 polymer ?
#
loop_
_entity_poly.entity_id
_entity_poly.type
_entity_poly.pdbx_seq_one_letter_code
_entity_poly.pdbx_strand_id
1 'polypeptide(L)' 'MYCPKCGKTIPDERLEEINRTLVERFNKDSLSKGLCPVCGTKLIAPKRK' A
#
# COMPACT_ATOMS: atom_id res chain seq x y z
N MET A 1 -2.25 5.97 -3.15
CA MET A 1 -2.58 4.71 -3.88
C MET A 1 -3.89 4.09 -3.36
N TYR A 2 -4.64 3.31 -4.15
CA TYR A 2 -5.85 2.60 -3.66
C TYR A 2 -5.90 1.13 -4.12
N CYS A 3 -6.52 0.27 -3.31
CA CYS A 3 -6.76 -1.13 -3.64
C CYS A 3 -8.21 -1.32 -4.16
N PRO A 4 -8.42 -1.76 -5.41
CA PRO A 4 -9.77 -1.95 -5.95
C PRO A 4 -10.52 -3.12 -5.28
N LYS A 5 -9.79 -4.09 -4.71
CA LYS A 5 -10.38 -5.29 -4.11
C LYS A 5 -10.78 -5.09 -2.65
N CYS A 6 -9.95 -4.35 -1.89
CA CYS A 6 -10.20 -4.06 -0.48
C CYS A 6 -10.93 -2.72 -0.27
N GLY A 7 -11.05 -1.88 -1.30
CA GLY A 7 -11.56 -0.51 -1.17
C GLY A 7 -10.69 0.41 -0.30
N LYS A 8 -9.49 -0.03 0.10
CA LYS A 8 -8.61 0.74 0.96
C LYS A 8 -7.79 1.73 0.13
N THR A 9 -7.85 2.99 0.51
CA THR A 9 -6.98 4.04 -0.01
C THR A 9 -5.83 4.29 0.98
N ILE A 10 -4.60 4.23 0.49
CA ILE A 10 -3.39 4.59 1.20
C ILE A 10 -2.98 5.98 0.71
N PRO A 11 -3.14 7.03 1.53
CA PRO A 11 -2.69 8.37 1.16
C PRO A 11 -1.16 8.42 1.10
N ASP A 12 -0.61 9.15 0.12
CA ASP A 12 0.82 9.22 -0.13
C ASP A 12 1.61 9.78 1.07
N GLU A 13 1.04 10.74 1.79
CA GLU A 13 1.60 11.32 3.03
C GLU A 13 1.84 10.30 4.15
N ARG A 14 1.05 9.22 4.21
CA ARG A 14 1.19 8.17 5.24
C ARG A 14 1.75 6.87 4.67
N LEU A 15 2.10 6.85 3.38
CA LEU A 15 2.58 5.66 2.70
C LEU A 15 3.85 5.12 3.37
N GLU A 16 4.81 5.99 3.65
CA GLU A 16 6.08 5.61 4.28
C GLU A 16 5.88 5.06 5.70
N GLU A 17 5.03 5.71 6.51
CA GLU A 17 4.72 5.28 7.88
C GLU A 17 4.03 3.91 7.90
N ILE A 18 3.07 3.70 7.01
CA ILE A 18 2.34 2.43 6.87
C ILE A 18 3.27 1.33 6.36
N ASN A 19 4.12 1.64 5.38
CA ASN A 19 5.09 0.69 4.83
C ASN A 19 6.11 0.27 5.90
N ARG A 20 6.65 1.23 6.66
CA ARG A 20 7.56 0.93 7.78
C ARG A 20 6.90 0.02 8.81
N THR A 21 5.66 0.32 9.20
CA THR A 21 4.90 -0.52 10.14
C THR A 21 4.66 -1.93 9.60
N LEU A 22 4.40 -2.09 8.30
CA LEU A 22 4.20 -3.39 7.65
C LEU A 22 5.48 -4.21 7.58
N VAL A 23 6.62 -3.57 7.32
CA VAL A 23 7.93 -4.23 7.32
C VAL A 23 8.32 -4.61 8.75
N GLU A 24 8.17 -3.71 9.72
CA GLU A 24 8.54 -3.98 11.12
C GLU A 24 7.67 -5.06 11.77
N ARG A 25 6.35 -4.98 11.60
CA ARG A 25 5.42 -5.90 12.29
C ARG A 25 5.15 -7.19 11.54
N PHE A 26 5.18 -7.15 10.21
CA PHE A 26 4.75 -8.27 9.38
C PHE A 26 5.82 -8.73 8.39
N ASN A 27 6.98 -8.06 8.34
CA ASN A 27 8.03 -8.31 7.34
C ASN A 27 7.49 -8.30 5.90
N LYS A 28 6.50 -7.44 5.63
CA LYS A 28 5.83 -7.33 4.33
C LYS A 28 6.19 -6.02 3.64
N ASP A 29 6.92 -6.13 2.54
CA ASP A 29 7.25 -5.02 1.63
C ASP A 29 6.21 -4.85 0.49
N SER A 30 4.98 -5.35 0.69
CA SER A 30 3.93 -5.32 -0.33
C SER A 30 3.68 -3.91 -0.86
N LEU A 31 3.66 -2.89 0.00
CA LEU A 31 3.46 -1.51 -0.42
C LEU A 31 4.60 -0.99 -1.31
N SER A 32 5.86 -1.29 -0.98
CA SER A 32 7.02 -0.98 -1.85
C SER A 32 6.91 -1.64 -3.22
N LYS A 33 6.35 -2.85 -3.28
CA LYS A 33 6.06 -3.58 -4.53
C LYS A 33 4.80 -3.09 -5.25
N GLY A 34 4.09 -2.10 -4.72
CA GLY A 34 2.80 -1.64 -5.26
C GLY A 34 1.69 -2.68 -5.14
N LEU A 35 1.73 -3.52 -4.09
CA LEU A 35 0.77 -4.56 -3.78
C LEU A 35 0.04 -4.24 -2.47
N CYS A 36 -1.24 -4.62 -2.41
CA CYS A 36 -2.04 -4.46 -1.21
C CYS A 36 -1.53 -5.43 -0.12
N PRO A 37 -1.19 -4.94 1.08
CA PRO A 37 -0.67 -5.78 2.16
C PRO A 37 -1.70 -6.77 2.74
N VAL A 38 -2.98 -6.54 2.44
CA VAL A 38 -4.11 -7.36 2.94
C VAL A 38 -4.42 -8.51 1.98
N CYS A 39 -4.62 -8.20 0.69
CA CYS A 39 -5.09 -9.18 -0.29
C CYS A 39 -4.08 -9.51 -1.40
N GLY A 40 -2.90 -8.89 -1.41
CA GLY A 40 -1.88 -9.06 -2.44
C GLY A 40 -2.21 -8.45 -3.81
N THR A 41 -3.36 -7.80 -3.96
CA THR A 41 -3.78 -7.21 -5.25
C THR A 41 -2.96 -5.97 -5.57
N LYS A 42 -2.60 -5.78 -6.84
CA LYS A 42 -1.85 -4.60 -7.31
C LYS A 42 -2.61 -3.31 -6.98
N LEU A 43 -1.93 -2.38 -6.33
CA LEU A 43 -2.47 -1.08 -5.97
C LEU A 43 -2.47 -0.16 -7.18
N ILE A 44 -3.50 0.66 -7.28
CA ILE A 44 -3.66 1.66 -8.32
C ILE A 44 -3.17 2.99 -7.74
N ALA A 45 -2.08 3.51 -8.31
CA ALA A 45 -1.63 4.86 -7.98
C ALA A 45 -2.57 5.88 -8.64
N PRO A 46 -3.06 6.91 -7.91
CA PRO A 46 -3.68 8.04 -8.58
C PRO A 46 -2.60 8.71 -9.44
N LYS A 47 -2.81 8.80 -10.75
CA LYS A 47 -1.91 9.55 -11.64
C LYS A 47 -1.83 10.98 -11.11
N ARG A 48 -0.67 11.39 -10.59
CA ARG A 48 -0.34 12.81 -10.44
C ARG A 48 -0.15 13.34 -11.87
N LYS A 49 -1.05 14.24 -12.30
CA LYS A 49 -0.98 14.94 -13.58
C LYS A 49 -0.18 16.22 -13.42
#